data_AF-A0A640SJ23-F1
#
_entry.id   AF-A0A640SJ23-F1
#
_cell.length_a   1.000
_cell.length_b   1.000
_cell.length_c   1.000
_cell.angle_alpha   90.00
_cell.angle_beta   90.00
_cell.angle_gamma   90.00
#
_symmetry.space_group_name_H-M   'P 1'
#
loop_
_entity.id
_entity.type
_entity.pdbx_description
1 polymer ?
#
loop_
_entity_poly.entity_id
_entity_poly.type
_entity_poly.pdbx_seq_one_letter_code
_entity_poly.pdbx_strand_id
1 'polypeptide(L)'
;MPLPEADRQRDLLPWVWGPGPLLTALERHRTPCAARLTGGDTELLLVQPDNECVIGAMLPSPDIIETFVAGPSSISAAGTHMAASLVEDRLLPQYQEAVFSSRLTEADDDLRWAQETYEPGDVVEPHPRELASGLDRFLDHAPELIAHLRSPNTPLAAHEAAFLDYFEATLGQAQNGGGDAMALWLTEGEQLIELAQAAPTRQTTVTRPATPNAVPVPPAAVTSTGRSR
;
A
#
# COMPACT_ATOMS: atom_id res chain seq x y z
N MET A 1 -12.61 21.01 1.25
CA MET A 1 -12.22 21.98 2.29
C MET A 1 -11.07 22.82 1.74
N PRO A 2 -11.18 24.16 1.66
CA PRO A 2 -10.07 25.00 1.18
C PRO A 2 -8.91 24.94 2.17
N LEU A 3 -7.69 24.77 1.66
CA LEU A 3 -6.48 24.81 2.48
C LEU A 3 -6.21 26.25 2.91
N PRO A 4 -5.66 26.46 4.12
CA PRO A 4 -5.72 27.78 4.72
C PRO A 4 -4.35 28.48 4.73
N GLU A 5 -4.36 29.81 4.90
CA GLU A 5 -3.22 30.71 4.66
C GLU A 5 -1.89 30.35 5.39
N ALA A 6 -0.81 30.83 4.78
CA ALA A 6 0.64 30.63 4.94
C ALA A 6 1.27 30.24 6.31
N ASP A 7 0.55 30.33 7.43
CA ASP A 7 0.97 29.75 8.71
C ASP A 7 0.57 28.26 8.85
N ARG A 8 -0.30 27.73 7.98
CA ARG A 8 -0.77 26.33 8.02
C ARG A 8 0.06 25.31 7.22
N GLN A 9 1.16 25.75 6.60
CA GLN A 9 2.05 24.84 5.87
C GLN A 9 2.72 23.82 6.80
N ARG A 10 3.11 24.25 8.01
CA ARG A 10 3.69 23.35 9.02
C ARG A 10 2.67 22.37 9.60
N ASP A 11 1.39 22.73 9.57
CA ASP A 11 0.29 21.85 10.02
C ASP A 11 0.12 20.63 9.10
N LEU A 12 0.69 20.67 7.89
CA LEU A 12 0.68 19.53 6.96
C LEU A 12 1.79 18.52 7.25
N LEU A 13 2.87 18.92 7.94
CA LEU A 13 4.03 18.05 8.18
C LEU A 13 3.68 16.74 8.90
N PRO A 14 2.80 16.72 9.93
CA PRO A 14 2.40 15.47 10.58
C PRO A 14 1.65 14.50 9.66
N TRP A 15 1.09 15.00 8.55
CA TRP A 15 0.28 14.22 7.62
C TRP A 15 1.08 13.73 6.41
N VAL A 16 2.34 14.13 6.26
CA VAL A 16 3.21 13.65 5.18
C VAL A 16 3.75 12.28 5.57
N TRP A 17 3.50 11.27 4.75
CA TRP A 17 3.86 9.89 5.06
C TRP A 17 5.37 9.63 4.92
N GLY A 18 5.96 10.08 3.81
CA GLY A 18 7.35 9.78 3.47
C GLY A 18 8.28 10.98 3.62
N PRO A 19 9.54 10.79 4.07
CA PRO A 19 10.56 11.80 3.88
C PRO A 19 10.83 12.00 2.38
N GLY A 20 11.20 13.21 1.95
CA GLY A 20 11.55 13.43 0.55
C GLY A 20 11.49 14.88 0.06
N PRO A 21 11.58 15.09 -1.27
CA PRO A 21 11.39 16.38 -1.92
C PRO A 21 10.18 17.17 -1.43
N LEU A 22 9.05 16.50 -1.13
CA LEU A 22 7.86 17.17 -0.58
C LEU A 22 8.12 17.78 0.81
N LEU A 23 8.69 16.99 1.74
CA LEU A 23 9.05 17.48 3.07
C LEU A 23 10.06 18.62 2.98
N THR A 24 11.06 18.48 2.11
CA THR A 24 12.08 19.52 1.86
C THR A 24 11.45 20.79 1.28
N ALA A 25 10.48 20.66 0.37
CA ALA A 25 9.74 21.79 -0.18
C ALA A 25 8.92 22.50 0.90
N LEU A 26 8.22 21.73 1.74
CA LEU A 26 7.41 22.25 2.85
C LEU A 26 8.25 22.87 3.99
N GLU A 27 9.50 22.46 4.18
CA GLU A 27 10.37 23.04 5.21
C GLU A 27 11.14 24.26 4.73
N ARG A 28 11.62 24.25 3.47
CA ARG A 28 12.61 25.22 2.98
C ARG A 28 12.03 26.34 2.12
N HIS A 29 10.85 26.12 1.53
CA HIS A 29 10.24 27.08 0.62
C HIS A 29 8.87 27.50 1.15
N ARG A 30 8.56 28.80 1.08
CA ARG A 30 7.17 29.23 1.23
C ARG A 30 6.42 28.74 0.01
N THR A 31 5.41 27.91 0.21
CA THR A 31 4.68 27.31 -0.91
C THR A 31 3.44 28.16 -1.21
N PRO A 32 3.42 28.90 -2.33
CA PRO A 32 2.31 29.81 -2.64
C PRO A 32 1.03 29.03 -2.99
N CYS A 33 1.19 27.79 -3.46
CA CYS A 33 0.10 26.92 -3.87
C CYS A 33 0.32 25.51 -3.31
N ALA A 34 -0.68 25.01 -2.58
CA ALA A 34 -0.79 23.62 -2.18
C ALA A 34 -2.22 23.12 -2.42
N ALA A 35 -2.37 21.86 -2.81
CA ALA A 35 -3.66 21.22 -3.00
C ALA A 35 -3.62 19.79 -2.49
N ARG A 36 -4.67 19.39 -1.76
CA ARG A 36 -4.92 17.98 -1.44
C ARG A 36 -5.65 17.34 -2.60
N LEU A 37 -5.08 16.28 -3.15
CA LEU A 37 -5.68 15.46 -4.20
C LEU A 37 -6.25 14.20 -3.54
N THR A 38 -7.52 13.93 -3.79
CA THR A 38 -8.24 12.78 -3.22
C THR A 38 -8.85 11.95 -4.34
N GLY A 39 -8.70 10.63 -4.27
CA GLY A 39 -9.36 9.69 -5.18
C GLY A 39 -9.46 8.31 -4.53
N GLY A 40 -10.69 7.84 -4.28
CA GLY A 40 -10.91 6.68 -3.41
C GLY A 40 -10.28 6.92 -2.04
N ASP A 41 -9.52 5.94 -1.56
CA ASP A 41 -8.78 5.99 -0.28
C ASP A 41 -7.38 6.60 -0.41
N THR A 42 -7.04 7.14 -1.59
CA THR A 42 -5.73 7.74 -1.82
C THR A 42 -5.73 9.23 -1.56
N GLU A 43 -4.77 9.67 -0.74
CA GLU A 43 -4.55 11.08 -0.42
C GLU A 43 -3.14 11.51 -0.77
N LEU A 44 -3.03 12.50 -1.67
CA LEU A 44 -1.77 13.09 -2.09
C LEU A 44 -1.76 14.59 -1.79
N LEU A 45 -0.57 15.12 -1.54
CA LEU A 45 -0.33 16.55 -1.41
C LEU A 45 0.47 17.04 -2.62
N LEU A 46 -0.14 17.94 -3.38
CA LEU A 46 0.50 18.72 -4.42
C LEU A 46 1.00 20.04 -3.85
N VAL A 47 2.25 20.36 -4.15
CA VAL A 47 2.90 21.61 -3.79
C VAL A 47 3.62 22.15 -5.03
N GLN A 48 3.52 23.45 -5.28
CA GLN A 48 4.18 24.09 -6.42
C GLN A 48 5.24 25.11 -5.94
N PRO A 49 6.47 24.68 -5.62
CA PRO A 49 7.58 25.60 -5.43
C PRO A 49 8.06 26.11 -6.79
N ASP A 50 8.03 27.42 -7.00
CA ASP A 50 8.45 28.08 -8.23
C ASP A 50 7.73 27.53 -9.49
N ASN A 51 8.49 26.94 -10.43
CA ASN A 51 8.01 26.37 -11.68
C ASN A 51 7.94 24.84 -11.67
N GLU A 52 8.15 24.19 -10.52
CA GLU A 52 8.08 22.74 -10.37
C GLU A 52 6.82 22.31 -9.63
N CYS A 53 6.33 21.12 -9.98
CA CYS A 53 5.21 20.45 -9.34
C CYS A 53 5.76 19.29 -8.51
N VAL A 54 5.69 19.41 -7.20
CA VAL A 54 6.12 18.36 -6.24
C VAL A 54 4.87 17.71 -5.66
N ILE A 55 4.78 16.38 -5.78
CA ILE A 55 3.64 15.61 -5.27
C ILE A 55 4.17 14.51 -4.36
N GLY A 56 3.59 14.37 -3.18
CA GLY A 56 3.91 13.28 -2.26
C GLY A 56 2.69 12.71 -1.57
N ALA A 57 2.88 11.56 -0.94
CA ALA A 57 1.85 10.83 -0.23
C ALA A 57 1.51 11.48 1.11
N MET A 58 0.21 11.58 1.40
CA MET A 58 -0.28 11.84 2.75
C MET A 58 -0.60 10.53 3.45
N LEU A 59 -0.56 10.51 4.79
CA LEU A 59 -1.13 9.40 5.56
C LEU A 59 -2.59 9.21 5.14
N PRO A 60 -3.06 7.97 4.96
CA PRO A 60 -4.46 7.72 4.63
C PRO A 60 -5.35 8.24 5.76
N SER A 61 -6.57 8.64 5.43
CA SER A 61 -7.55 9.12 6.42
C SER A 61 -8.69 8.10 6.51
N PRO A 62 -9.27 7.83 7.69
CA PRO A 62 -8.99 8.39 9.01
C PRO A 62 -7.77 7.77 9.73
N ASP A 63 -7.16 6.77 9.12
CA ASP A 63 -6.11 5.96 9.72
C ASP A 63 -4.81 6.77 9.85
N ILE A 64 -4.55 7.34 11.03
CA ILE A 64 -3.15 7.57 11.40
C ILE A 64 -2.58 6.18 11.65
N ILE A 65 -2.24 5.49 10.56
CA ILE A 65 -1.47 4.26 10.62
C ILE A 65 -0.21 4.66 11.39
N GLU A 66 0.01 4.04 12.55
CA GLU A 66 1.34 4.06 13.13
C GLU A 66 2.28 3.62 12.00
N THR A 67 3.21 4.48 11.59
CA THR A 67 3.90 4.32 10.31
C THR A 67 4.93 3.21 10.38
N PHE A 68 4.45 1.97 10.38
CA PHE A 68 5.26 0.75 10.41
C PHE A 68 6.01 0.52 9.10
N VAL A 69 5.59 1.20 8.02
CA VAL A 69 6.15 1.08 6.68
C VAL A 69 6.57 2.45 6.14
N ALA A 70 7.68 2.47 5.41
CA ALA A 70 8.18 3.67 4.75
C ALA A 70 7.17 4.19 3.71
N GLY A 71 6.86 5.48 3.78
CA GLY A 71 5.93 6.12 2.86
C GLY A 71 6.44 6.17 1.40
N PRO A 72 5.53 6.32 0.42
CA PRO A 72 5.89 6.44 -0.99
C PRO A 72 6.85 7.60 -1.27
N SER A 73 7.74 7.41 -2.25
CA SER A 73 8.68 8.46 -2.65
C SER A 73 7.93 9.59 -3.37
N SER A 74 8.06 10.83 -2.88
CA SER A 74 7.51 11.98 -3.59
C SER A 74 8.16 12.15 -4.97
N ILE A 75 7.40 12.68 -5.91
CA ILE A 75 7.84 12.98 -7.27
C ILE A 75 8.01 14.50 -7.45
N SER A 76 8.90 14.91 -8.36
CA SER A 76 8.97 16.28 -8.88
C SER A 76 8.86 16.25 -10.40
N ALA A 77 8.12 17.20 -10.96
CA ALA A 77 7.94 17.35 -12.40
C ALA A 77 7.91 18.82 -12.82
N ALA A 78 8.50 19.11 -13.98
CA ALA A 78 8.53 20.44 -14.59
C ALA A 78 7.16 20.90 -15.16
N GLY A 79 6.09 20.12 -15.02
CA GLY A 79 4.76 20.47 -15.55
C GLY A 79 3.69 19.45 -15.19
N THR A 80 2.42 19.87 -15.27
CA THR A 80 1.26 19.10 -14.80
C THR A 80 1.02 17.80 -15.55
N HIS A 81 1.28 17.74 -16.86
CA HIS A 81 1.08 16.52 -17.63
C HIS A 81 2.09 15.42 -17.25
N MET A 82 3.37 15.80 -17.08
CA MET A 82 4.40 14.88 -16.61
C MET A 82 4.15 14.47 -15.15
N ALA A 83 3.66 15.40 -14.32
CA ALA A 83 3.25 15.08 -12.96
C ALA A 83 2.13 14.04 -12.93
N ALA A 84 1.10 14.18 -13.78
CA ALA A 84 -0.01 13.23 -13.86
C ALA A 84 0.46 11.82 -14.25
N SER A 85 1.30 11.68 -15.29
CA SER A 85 1.85 10.36 -15.66
C SER A 85 2.72 9.77 -14.54
N LEU A 86 3.56 10.56 -13.87
CA LEU A 86 4.34 10.08 -12.73
C LEU A 86 3.47 9.70 -11.52
N VAL A 87 2.32 10.34 -11.34
CA VAL A 87 1.34 9.94 -10.32
C VAL A 87 0.77 8.57 -10.67
N GLU A 88 0.27 8.40 -11.89
CA GLU A 88 -0.38 7.16 -12.35
C GLU A 88 0.59 5.97 -12.39
N ASP A 89 1.77 6.15 -12.98
CA ASP A 89 2.70 5.06 -13.26
C ASP A 89 3.57 4.67 -12.05
N ARG A 90 3.71 5.57 -11.06
CA ARG A 90 4.65 5.37 -9.95
C ARG A 90 4.06 5.68 -8.59
N LEU A 91 3.55 6.89 -8.36
CA LEU A 91 3.17 7.30 -7.01
C LEU A 91 1.95 6.52 -6.50
N LEU A 92 0.92 6.33 -7.33
CA LEU A 92 -0.29 5.59 -6.96
C LEU A 92 -0.02 4.12 -6.64
N PRO A 93 0.70 3.35 -7.50
CA PRO A 93 1.06 1.97 -7.15
C PRO A 93 1.87 1.88 -5.84
N GLN A 94 2.84 2.78 -5.64
CA GLN A 94 3.63 2.81 -4.40
C GLN A 94 2.78 3.15 -3.17
N TYR A 95 1.82 4.06 -3.33
CA TYR A 95 0.88 4.42 -2.27
C TYR A 95 0.01 3.23 -1.87
N GLN A 96 -0.61 2.57 -2.84
CA GLN A 96 -1.48 1.43 -2.60
C GLN A 96 -0.72 0.28 -1.92
N GLU A 97 0.50 -0.01 -2.37
CA GLU A 97 1.35 -1.03 -1.76
C GLU A 97 1.76 -0.67 -0.32
N ALA A 98 2.08 0.61 -0.06
CA ALA A 98 2.44 1.08 1.28
C ALA A 98 1.24 1.01 2.24
N VAL A 99 0.05 1.41 1.80
CA VAL A 99 -1.20 1.29 2.59
C VAL A 99 -1.49 -0.17 2.90
N PHE A 100 -1.49 -1.02 1.88
CA PHE A 100 -1.73 -2.44 2.04
C PHE A 100 -0.76 -3.06 3.04
N SER A 101 0.55 -2.80 2.88
CA SER A 101 1.59 -3.32 3.76
C SER A 101 1.40 -2.84 5.20
N SER A 102 1.10 -1.55 5.38
CA SER A 102 0.86 -0.96 6.69
C SER A 102 -0.35 -1.57 7.40
N ARG A 103 -1.47 -1.74 6.70
CA ARG A 103 -2.69 -2.37 7.24
C ARG A 103 -2.47 -3.84 7.58
N LEU A 104 -1.70 -4.55 6.75
CA LEU A 104 -1.33 -5.94 7.02
C LEU A 104 -0.46 -6.06 8.26
N THR A 105 0.53 -5.17 8.45
CA THR A 105 1.35 -5.16 9.67
C THR A 105 0.55 -4.81 10.91
N GLU A 106 -0.34 -3.82 10.84
CA GLU A 106 -1.21 -3.45 11.96
C GLU A 106 -2.13 -4.62 12.37
N ALA A 107 -2.76 -5.29 11.39
CA ALA A 107 -3.62 -6.45 11.64
C ALA A 107 -2.85 -7.63 12.26
N ASP A 108 -1.62 -7.88 11.82
CA ASP A 108 -0.72 -8.92 12.36
C ASP A 108 -0.31 -8.61 13.81
N ASP A 109 0.10 -7.36 14.07
CA ASP A 109 0.52 -6.93 15.40
C ASP A 109 -0.65 -6.96 16.40
N ASP A 110 -1.83 -6.50 15.99
CA ASP A 110 -3.04 -6.53 16.81
C ASP A 110 -3.48 -7.97 17.12
N LEU A 111 -3.48 -8.85 16.11
CA LEU A 111 -3.86 -10.25 16.30
C LEU A 111 -2.89 -10.97 17.23
N ARG A 112 -1.59 -10.80 16.99
CA ARG A 112 -0.54 -11.41 17.82
C ARG A 112 -0.63 -10.92 19.27
N TRP A 113 -0.80 -9.61 19.48
CA TRP A 113 -1.03 -9.06 20.82
C TRP A 113 -2.28 -9.68 21.48
N ALA A 114 -3.38 -9.80 20.73
CA ALA A 114 -4.62 -10.35 21.24
C ALA A 114 -4.48 -11.83 21.63
N GLN A 115 -3.85 -12.65 20.79
CA GLN A 115 -3.61 -14.08 21.06
C GLN A 115 -2.60 -14.30 22.21
N GLU A 116 -1.60 -13.42 22.37
CA GLU A 116 -0.67 -13.48 23.51
C GLU A 116 -1.34 -13.06 24.83
N THR A 117 -2.35 -12.18 24.77
CA THR A 117 -3.00 -11.60 25.94
C THR A 117 -4.23 -12.42 26.38
N TYR A 118 -4.94 -13.04 25.44
CA TYR A 118 -6.21 -13.71 25.66
C TYR A 118 -6.19 -15.14 25.13
N GLU A 119 -6.58 -16.09 26.00
CA GLU A 119 -6.82 -17.47 25.58
C GLU A 119 -8.13 -17.54 24.76
N PRO A 120 -8.15 -18.28 23.64
CA PRO A 120 -9.38 -18.51 22.86
C PRO A 120 -10.49 -19.10 23.74
N GLY A 121 -11.58 -18.34 23.92
CA GLY A 121 -12.73 -18.73 24.73
C GLY A 121 -12.79 -18.14 26.14
N ASP A 122 -11.74 -17.46 26.62
CA ASP A 122 -11.73 -16.74 27.90
C ASP A 122 -12.03 -15.24 27.77
N VAL A 123 -12.39 -14.79 26.56
CA VAL A 123 -12.76 -13.40 26.30
C VAL A 123 -14.18 -13.12 26.82
N VAL A 124 -14.27 -12.53 28.01
CA VAL A 124 -15.55 -12.19 28.65
C VAL A 124 -16.15 -10.92 28.03
N GLU A 125 -17.47 -10.88 27.87
CA GLU A 125 -18.21 -9.65 27.52
C GLU A 125 -18.49 -8.78 28.76
N PRO A 126 -18.36 -7.44 28.66
CA PRO A 126 -17.92 -6.68 27.49
C PRO A 126 -16.41 -6.80 27.27
N HIS A 127 -16.00 -6.87 26.01
CA HIS A 127 -14.58 -6.95 25.65
C HIS A 127 -13.80 -5.73 26.15
N PRO A 128 -12.54 -5.91 26.58
CA PRO A 128 -11.63 -4.80 26.84
C PRO A 128 -11.57 -3.85 25.64
N ARG A 129 -11.48 -2.53 25.91
CA ARG A 129 -11.58 -1.51 24.86
C ARG A 129 -10.52 -1.70 23.78
N GLU A 130 -9.30 -2.01 24.20
CA GLU A 130 -8.15 -2.23 23.34
C GLU A 130 -8.40 -3.44 22.41
N LEU A 131 -8.96 -4.52 22.95
CA LEU A 131 -9.33 -5.71 22.17
C LEU A 131 -10.45 -5.43 21.16
N ALA A 132 -11.49 -4.71 21.59
CA ALA A 132 -12.55 -4.27 20.68
C ALA A 132 -12.01 -3.35 19.58
N SER A 133 -11.04 -2.48 19.90
CA SER A 133 -10.46 -1.55 18.93
C SER A 133 -9.57 -2.27 17.91
N GLY A 134 -8.83 -3.30 18.33
CA GLY A 134 -8.08 -4.17 17.41
C GLY A 134 -9.01 -4.97 16.50
N LEU A 135 -10.12 -5.50 17.04
CA LEU A 135 -11.14 -6.16 16.22
C LEU A 135 -11.74 -5.20 15.20
N ASP A 136 -12.12 -3.99 15.61
CA ASP A 136 -12.69 -2.98 14.69
C ASP A 136 -11.72 -2.68 13.54
N ARG A 137 -10.43 -2.45 13.84
CA ARG A 137 -9.40 -2.24 12.80
C ARG A 137 -9.24 -3.44 11.88
N PHE A 138 -9.23 -4.66 12.43
CA PHE A 138 -9.16 -5.87 11.62
C PHE A 138 -10.37 -5.99 10.67
N LEU A 139 -11.58 -5.73 11.18
CA LEU A 139 -12.81 -5.79 10.38
C LEU A 139 -12.86 -4.71 9.29
N ASP A 140 -12.28 -3.53 9.55
CA ASP A 140 -12.14 -2.47 8.57
C ASP A 140 -11.14 -2.86 7.44
N HIS A 141 -10.03 -3.52 7.79
CA HIS A 141 -8.97 -3.86 6.82
C HIS A 141 -9.20 -5.20 6.09
N ALA A 142 -9.90 -6.16 6.69
CA ALA A 142 -10.07 -7.51 6.14
C ALA A 142 -10.66 -7.55 4.71
N PRO A 143 -11.67 -6.72 4.34
CA PRO A 143 -12.18 -6.68 2.97
C PRO A 143 -11.11 -6.33 1.92
N GLU A 144 -10.19 -5.43 2.26
CA GLU A 144 -9.10 -5.06 1.36
C GLU A 144 -8.04 -6.15 1.24
N LEU A 145 -7.73 -6.83 2.35
CA LEU A 145 -6.84 -8.01 2.34
C LEU A 145 -7.41 -9.09 1.42
N ILE A 146 -8.71 -9.37 1.52
CA ILE A 146 -9.40 -10.32 0.65
C ILE A 146 -9.36 -9.85 -0.81
N ALA A 147 -9.67 -8.58 -1.08
CA ALA A 147 -9.64 -8.03 -2.44
C ALA A 147 -8.25 -8.14 -3.09
N HIS A 148 -7.18 -7.87 -2.32
CA HIS A 148 -5.81 -8.04 -2.79
C HIS A 148 -5.49 -9.51 -3.15
N LEU A 149 -5.92 -10.45 -2.30
CA LEU A 149 -5.73 -11.89 -2.54
C LEU A 149 -6.53 -12.40 -3.74
N ARG A 150 -7.70 -11.82 -4.02
CA ARG A 150 -8.54 -12.16 -5.18
C ARG A 150 -8.11 -11.47 -6.47
N SER A 151 -7.13 -10.58 -6.41
CA SER A 151 -6.57 -9.92 -7.60
C SER A 151 -6.08 -10.98 -8.60
N PRO A 152 -6.30 -10.78 -9.91
CA PRO A 152 -5.84 -11.73 -10.94
C PRO A 152 -4.31 -11.93 -10.94
N ASN A 153 -3.56 -11.03 -10.31
CA ASN A 153 -2.11 -11.14 -10.17
C ASN A 153 -1.66 -12.06 -9.03
N THR A 154 -2.58 -12.50 -8.17
CA THR A 154 -2.28 -13.35 -7.00
C THR A 154 -2.84 -14.75 -7.25
N PRO A 155 -2.04 -15.71 -7.75
CA PRO A 155 -2.52 -17.07 -7.98
C PRO A 155 -2.82 -17.75 -6.63
N LEU A 156 -4.04 -18.25 -6.50
CA LEU A 156 -4.52 -18.99 -5.33
C LEU A 156 -4.69 -20.48 -5.65
N ALA A 157 -4.26 -21.32 -4.72
CA ALA A 157 -4.60 -22.74 -4.75
C ALA A 157 -6.08 -22.94 -4.40
N ALA A 158 -6.67 -24.08 -4.81
CA ALA A 158 -8.09 -24.36 -4.61
C ALA A 158 -8.53 -24.31 -3.12
N HIS A 159 -7.66 -24.74 -2.20
CA HIS A 159 -7.95 -24.71 -0.77
C HIS A 159 -7.90 -23.28 -0.20
N GLU A 160 -7.02 -22.42 -0.71
CA GLU A 160 -6.92 -21.01 -0.31
C GLU A 160 -8.15 -20.24 -0.82
N ALA A 161 -8.58 -20.50 -2.06
CA ALA A 161 -9.81 -19.92 -2.59
C ALA A 161 -11.04 -20.33 -1.77
N ALA A 162 -11.13 -21.61 -1.37
CA ALA A 162 -12.21 -22.10 -0.53
C ALA A 162 -12.18 -21.50 0.88
N PHE A 163 -10.98 -21.32 1.46
CA PHE A 163 -10.81 -20.62 2.74
C PHE A 163 -11.31 -19.17 2.62
N LEU A 164 -10.92 -18.44 1.57
CA LEU A 164 -11.38 -17.06 1.37
C LEU A 164 -12.90 -17.00 1.18
N ASP A 165 -13.52 -17.95 0.47
CA ASP A 165 -14.98 -18.00 0.32
C ASP A 165 -15.67 -18.17 1.69
N TYR A 166 -15.13 -19.04 2.55
CA TYR A 166 -15.61 -19.26 3.92
C TYR A 166 -15.41 -18.02 4.81
N PHE A 167 -14.21 -17.45 4.78
CA PHE A 167 -13.83 -16.31 5.59
C PHE A 167 -14.70 -15.09 5.23
N GLU A 168 -14.86 -14.80 3.94
CA GLU A 168 -15.67 -13.68 3.43
C GLU A 168 -17.16 -13.85 3.80
N ALA A 169 -17.70 -15.07 3.71
CA ALA A 169 -19.07 -15.34 4.13
C ALA A 169 -19.27 -15.12 5.65
N THR A 170 -18.31 -15.56 6.46
CA THR A 170 -18.38 -15.45 7.93
C THR A 170 -18.17 -14.01 8.38
N LEU A 171 -17.24 -13.28 7.75
CA LEU A 171 -17.01 -11.86 7.93
C LEU A 171 -18.29 -11.06 7.64
N GLY A 172 -18.95 -11.36 6.51
CA GLY A 172 -20.22 -10.74 6.17
C GLY A 172 -21.33 -11.01 7.20
N GLN A 173 -21.38 -12.20 7.80
CA GLN A 173 -22.32 -12.48 8.89
C GLN A 173 -21.99 -11.70 10.16
N ALA A 174 -20.71 -11.66 10.54
CA ALA A 174 -20.20 -10.94 11.70
C ALA A 174 -20.50 -9.43 11.62
N GLN A 175 -20.22 -8.79 10.47
CA GLN A 175 -20.51 -7.37 10.24
C GLN A 175 -22.01 -7.04 10.28
N ASN A 176 -22.88 -8.01 9.97
CA ASN A 176 -24.33 -7.86 10.04
C ASN A 176 -24.93 -8.28 11.40
N GLY A 177 -24.10 -8.52 12.43
CA GLY A 177 -24.53 -8.88 13.78
C GLY A 177 -25.01 -10.33 13.94
N GLY A 178 -24.74 -11.19 12.95
CA GLY A 178 -25.18 -12.59 12.90
C GLY A 178 -24.09 -13.63 13.18
N GLY A 179 -22.87 -13.21 13.55
CA GLY A 179 -21.73 -14.09 13.80
C GLY A 179 -20.80 -13.58 14.90
N ASP A 180 -19.90 -14.45 15.38
CA ASP A 180 -18.90 -14.12 16.39
C ASP A 180 -17.63 -13.59 15.69
N ALA A 181 -17.58 -12.27 15.53
CA ALA A 181 -16.45 -11.56 14.91
C ALA A 181 -15.14 -11.77 15.69
N MET A 182 -15.24 -11.84 17.02
CA MET A 182 -14.09 -12.02 17.91
C MET A 182 -13.49 -13.41 17.72
N ALA A 183 -14.33 -14.45 17.73
CA ALA A 183 -13.86 -15.80 17.45
C ALA A 183 -13.25 -15.90 16.05
N LEU A 184 -13.92 -15.39 15.01
CA LEU A 184 -13.39 -15.39 13.64
C LEU A 184 -12.00 -14.75 13.56
N TRP A 185 -11.82 -13.57 14.17
CA TRP A 185 -10.54 -12.86 14.17
C TRP A 185 -9.46 -13.66 14.90
N LEU A 186 -9.74 -14.16 16.11
CA LEU A 186 -8.74 -14.86 16.92
C LEU A 186 -8.37 -16.25 16.39
N THR A 187 -9.28 -16.94 15.68
CA THR A 187 -9.04 -18.31 15.20
C THR A 187 -8.62 -18.39 13.74
N GLU A 188 -9.21 -17.55 12.86
CA GLU A 188 -8.98 -17.63 11.41
C GLU A 188 -8.19 -16.43 10.87
N GLY A 189 -8.02 -15.37 11.67
CA GLY A 189 -7.33 -14.14 11.25
C GLY A 189 -5.88 -14.39 10.83
N GLU A 190 -5.18 -15.29 11.52
CA GLU A 190 -3.78 -15.64 11.23
C GLU A 190 -3.65 -16.19 9.81
N GLN A 191 -4.54 -17.10 9.41
CA GLN A 191 -4.50 -17.69 8.08
C GLN A 191 -4.76 -16.64 6.97
N LEU A 192 -5.64 -15.66 7.20
CA LEU A 192 -5.84 -14.56 6.26
C LEU A 192 -4.57 -13.70 6.11
N ILE A 193 -3.92 -13.39 7.23
CA ILE A 193 -2.70 -12.58 7.29
C ILE A 193 -1.53 -13.30 6.63
N GLU A 194 -1.31 -14.59 6.92
CA GLU A 194 -0.27 -15.40 6.30
C GLU A 194 -0.42 -15.46 4.76
N LEU A 195 -1.66 -15.64 4.27
CA LEU A 195 -1.93 -15.63 2.83
C LEU A 195 -1.57 -14.27 2.21
N ALA A 196 -1.97 -13.18 2.86
CA ALA A 196 -1.68 -11.82 2.41
C ALA A 196 -0.16 -11.53 2.39
N GLN A 197 0.57 -11.95 3.43
CA GLN A 197 2.04 -11.81 3.51
C GLN A 197 2.76 -12.64 2.42
N ALA A 198 2.21 -13.79 2.03
CA ALA A 198 2.80 -14.65 1.01
C ALA A 198 2.55 -14.16 -0.43
N ALA A 199 1.56 -13.27 -0.66
CA ALA A 199 1.13 -12.85 -2.00
C ALA A 199 2.23 -12.21 -2.87
N PRO A 200 3.09 -11.28 -2.37
CA PRO A 200 4.14 -10.65 -3.17
C PRO A 200 5.17 -11.67 -3.72
N THR A 201 5.48 -12.71 -2.94
CA THR A 201 6.40 -13.78 -3.35
C THR A 201 5.83 -14.59 -4.52
N ARG A 202 4.51 -14.69 -4.65
CA ARG A 202 3.85 -15.43 -5.73
C ARG A 202 3.82 -14.63 -7.03
N GLN A 203 3.63 -13.32 -6.95
CA GLN A 203 3.61 -12.41 -8.11
C GLN A 203 4.93 -12.43 -8.90
N THR A 204 6.07 -12.55 -8.21
CA THR A 204 7.39 -12.62 -8.87
C THR A 204 7.63 -13.92 -9.64
N THR A 205 6.92 -15.01 -9.32
CA THR A 205 7.08 -16.28 -10.05
C THR A 205 6.37 -16.33 -11.39
N VAL A 206 5.35 -15.50 -11.61
CA VAL A 206 4.53 -15.50 -12.83
C VAL A 206 5.11 -14.60 -13.93
N THR A 207 6.05 -13.70 -13.60
CA THR A 207 6.60 -12.70 -14.54
C THR A 207 8.02 -13.03 -15.00
N ARG A 208 8.21 -14.13 -15.73
CA ARG A 208 9.34 -14.23 -16.66
C ARG A 208 8.92 -14.92 -17.97
N PRO A 209 8.54 -14.15 -19.00
CA PRO A 209 8.79 -14.60 -20.36
C PRO A 209 10.31 -14.76 -20.50
N ALA A 210 10.77 -15.98 -20.69
CA ALA A 210 12.15 -16.23 -21.07
C ALA A 210 12.40 -15.57 -22.42
N THR A 211 13.01 -14.39 -22.45
CA THR A 211 13.63 -13.87 -23.67
C THR A 211 14.74 -14.84 -24.05
N PRO A 212 14.70 -15.49 -25.22
CA PRO A 212 15.85 -16.26 -25.67
C PRO A 212 16.98 -15.28 -25.92
N ASN A 213 18.09 -15.43 -25.16
CA ASN A 213 19.34 -14.75 -25.41
C ASN A 213 19.84 -15.12 -26.82
N ALA A 214 19.45 -14.33 -27.82
CA ALA A 214 20.11 -14.35 -29.11
C ALA A 214 21.47 -13.69 -28.93
N VAL A 215 22.52 -14.52 -28.87
CA VAL A 215 23.92 -14.09 -28.94
C VAL A 215 24.10 -13.32 -30.26
N PRO A 216 24.61 -12.07 -30.26
CA PRO A 216 24.93 -11.39 -31.50
C PRO A 216 26.11 -12.09 -32.14
N VAL A 217 25.92 -12.68 -33.32
CA VAL A 217 27.02 -13.15 -34.16
C VAL A 217 27.79 -11.91 -34.65
N PRO A 218 29.10 -11.78 -34.39
CA PRO A 218 29.87 -10.65 -34.89
C PRO A 218 29.97 -10.71 -36.42
N PRO A 219 29.89 -9.57 -37.14
CA PRO A 219 30.03 -9.56 -38.58
C PRO A 219 31.46 -9.96 -38.99
N ALA A 220 31.55 -10.87 -39.97
CA ALA A 220 32.79 -11.36 -40.52
C ALA A 220 33.63 -10.20 -41.10
N ALA A 221 34.90 -10.13 -40.69
CA ALA A 221 35.87 -9.17 -41.22
C ALA A 221 36.07 -9.39 -42.73
N VAL A 222 35.76 -8.37 -43.53
CA VAL A 222 36.04 -8.36 -44.96
C VAL A 222 37.54 -8.13 -45.14
N THR A 223 38.24 -9.14 -45.65
CA THR A 223 39.65 -9.06 -46.02
C THR A 223 39.82 -8.14 -47.24
N SER A 224 40.29 -6.92 -47.00
CA SER A 224 40.82 -6.05 -48.05
C SER A 224 42.19 -6.58 -48.48
N THR A 225 42.22 -7.38 -49.55
CA THR A 225 43.47 -7.65 -50.28
C THR A 225 43.80 -6.43 -51.13
N GLY A 226 44.79 -5.65 -50.69
CA GLY A 226 45.43 -4.68 -51.55
C GLY A 226 46.14 -5.38 -52.72
N ARG A 227 46.06 -4.79 -53.92
CA ARG A 227 47.08 -5.00 -54.94
C ARG A 227 47.23 -3.75 -55.80
N SER A 228 48.39 -3.13 -55.66
CA SER A 228 48.92 -2.06 -56.49
C SER A 228 49.23 -2.54 -57.90
N ARG A 229 48.85 -1.77 -58.93
CA ARG A 229 49.75 -1.15 -59.91
C ARG A 229 48.96 -0.27 -60.88
#